data_AF-A0A813WN48-F1
#
_entry.id   AF-A0A813WN48-F1
#
_cell.length_a   1.000
_cell.length_b   1.000
_cell.length_c   1.000
_cell.angle_alpha   90.00
_cell.angle_beta   90.00
_cell.angle_gamma   90.00
#
_symmetry.space_group_name_H-M   'P 1'
#
loop_
_entity.id
_entity.type
_entity.pdbx_description
1 polymer ?
#
loop_
_entity_poly.entity_id
_entity_poly.type
_entity_poly.pdbx_seq_one_letter_code
_entity_poly.pdbx_strand_id
1 'polypeptide(L)'
;MSSLPTAKQPYCAHCNVSRNKFCENCKQKYSNYHSIKHEENLTKQMEKVFLYHNRIQQIIIDDTKNFSNNLLMKKIDDWERQSILKIQQTANDIRQQLKYVFTKHTIEMNELFTEISQQLNKVRTQNNYIETDIKFWLDKLNNFKNDFQIPKTINIILDENNNSFINKIKLSHISLDSFHQAVGDIQTINNDFTVLHGPSNGDATIRGKKEYYSGIYTFHFQVEKLGIPKWIFFGIISKNIPSQANLYKTPTVYGWAGHHQVWLNGIHHHQYNGYICEFDINHIIEVFIDCDKKIIRLTNKTTSITHEINISPIECPFPWILYLGLYGSGDQVRLLFA
;
A
#
# COMPACT_ATOMS: atom_id res chain seq x y z
N MET A 1 71.01 5.53 -26.39
CA MET A 1 71.10 5.77 -24.93
C MET A 1 69.73 6.21 -24.44
N SER A 2 69.27 5.51 -23.44
CA SER A 2 67.95 5.50 -22.79
C SER A 2 67.63 6.73 -21.96
N SER A 3 66.36 7.13 -21.94
CA SER A 3 65.71 7.57 -20.69
C SER A 3 64.22 7.22 -20.72
N LEU A 4 63.88 6.10 -20.07
CA LEU A 4 62.51 5.78 -19.69
C LEU A 4 61.97 6.85 -18.72
N PRO A 5 60.67 7.17 -18.75
CA PRO A 5 60.04 7.88 -17.65
C PRO A 5 60.04 6.96 -16.43
N THR A 6 60.73 7.38 -15.37
CA THR A 6 60.66 6.74 -14.06
C THR A 6 59.22 6.69 -13.57
N ALA A 7 58.67 5.49 -13.45
CA ALA A 7 57.41 5.25 -12.78
C ALA A 7 57.52 5.83 -11.35
N LYS A 8 56.76 6.90 -11.07
CA LYS A 8 56.66 7.47 -9.71
C LYS A 8 56.30 6.34 -8.76
N GLN A 9 57.23 5.99 -7.86
CA GLN A 9 56.98 4.97 -6.86
C GLN A 9 55.68 5.31 -6.12
N PRO A 10 54.80 4.33 -5.89
CA PRO A 10 53.49 4.62 -5.33
C PRO A 10 53.68 5.01 -3.87
N TYR A 11 53.51 6.29 -3.57
CA TYR A 11 53.68 6.84 -2.23
C TYR A 11 52.36 6.91 -1.46
N CYS A 12 52.42 6.96 -0.12
CA CYS A 12 51.24 7.10 0.71
C CYS A 12 50.53 8.43 0.44
N ALA A 13 49.21 8.41 0.26
CA ALA A 13 48.38 9.60 0.06
C ALA A 13 48.48 10.63 1.20
N HIS A 14 48.92 10.23 2.39
CA HIS A 14 49.02 11.12 3.57
C HIS A 14 50.44 11.50 3.98
N CYS A 15 51.45 10.66 3.76
CA CYS A 15 52.82 10.93 4.24
C CYS A 15 53.93 10.65 3.22
N ASN A 16 53.58 10.31 1.98
CA ASN A 16 54.51 10.14 0.88
C ASN A 16 55.62 9.07 1.09
N VAL A 17 55.40 8.05 1.93
CA VAL A 17 56.34 6.93 2.18
C VAL A 17 56.13 5.79 1.17
N SER A 18 57.16 5.01 0.82
CA SER A 18 57.18 4.06 -0.32
C SER A 18 56.63 2.65 -0.06
N ARG A 19 56.20 2.31 1.16
CA ARG A 19 55.57 1.01 1.50
C ARG A 19 54.09 1.18 1.78
N ASN A 20 53.24 0.85 0.80
CA ASN A 20 51.81 1.17 0.89
C ASN A 20 50.88 0.02 0.56
N LYS A 21 49.84 -0.14 1.37
CA LYS A 21 48.65 -0.95 1.08
C LYS A 21 47.66 -0.11 0.28
N PHE A 22 46.99 -0.71 -0.69
CA PHE A 22 45.98 -0.04 -1.51
C PHE A 22 44.59 -0.39 -0.99
N CYS A 23 43.74 0.62 -0.80
CA CYS A 23 42.31 0.44 -0.56
C CYS A 23 41.59 0.62 -1.89
N GLU A 24 40.96 -0.45 -2.39
CA GLU A 24 40.25 -0.45 -3.67
C GLU A 24 39.09 0.54 -3.68
N ASN A 25 38.35 0.62 -2.57
CA ASN A 25 37.17 1.48 -2.48
C ASN A 25 37.53 2.97 -2.40
N CYS A 26 38.59 3.32 -1.67
CA CYS A 26 39.06 4.71 -1.58
C CYS A 26 39.95 5.11 -2.78
N LYS A 27 40.37 4.15 -3.61
CA LYS A 27 41.35 4.33 -4.70
C LYS A 27 42.63 5.03 -4.23
N GLN A 28 43.02 4.81 -2.97
CA GLN A 28 44.15 5.48 -2.31
C GLN A 28 45.14 4.45 -1.74
N LYS A 29 46.42 4.83 -1.72
CA LYS A 29 47.50 4.04 -1.13
C LYS A 29 47.89 4.61 0.23
N TYR A 30 47.96 3.76 1.24
CA TYR A 30 48.26 4.13 2.62
C TYR A 30 49.54 3.45 3.08
N SER A 31 50.42 4.17 3.78
CA SER A 31 51.53 3.54 4.49
C SER A 31 50.99 2.62 5.58
N ASN A 32 51.79 1.69 6.10
CA ASN A 32 51.34 0.78 7.16
C ASN A 32 50.63 1.51 8.32
N TYR A 33 51.19 2.63 8.78
CA TYR A 33 50.58 3.47 9.82
C TYR A 33 49.23 4.09 9.39
N HIS A 34 49.15 4.66 8.19
CA HIS A 34 47.91 5.26 7.70
C HIS A 34 46.85 4.22 7.32
N SER A 35 47.26 2.99 6.98
CA SER A 35 46.34 1.85 6.78
C SER A 35 45.68 1.47 8.10
N ILE A 36 46.45 1.41 9.20
CA ILE A 36 45.89 1.15 10.53
C ILE A 36 44.91 2.26 10.94
N LYS A 37 45.27 3.54 10.75
CA LYS A 37 44.34 4.65 11.01
C LYS A 37 43.09 4.61 10.12
N HIS A 38 43.24 4.19 8.88
CA HIS A 38 42.11 4.03 7.96
C HIS A 38 41.18 2.91 8.45
N GLU A 39 41.74 1.76 8.84
CA GLU A 39 41.02 0.64 9.45
C GLU A 39 40.32 1.05 10.75
N GLU A 40 40.98 1.80 11.64
CA GLU A 40 40.36 2.37 12.86
C GLU A 40 39.17 3.27 12.54
N ASN A 41 39.26 4.09 11.48
CA ASN A 41 38.15 4.92 11.05
C ASN A 41 37.00 4.10 10.45
N LEU A 42 37.29 3.00 9.74
CA LEU A 42 36.27 2.06 9.27
C LEU A 42 35.57 1.37 10.44
N THR A 43 36.31 0.96 11.48
CA THR A 43 35.75 0.40 12.72
C THR A 43 34.78 1.38 13.38
N LYS A 44 35.16 2.65 13.51
CA LYS A 44 34.27 3.70 14.05
C LYS A 44 33.01 3.91 13.21
N GLN A 45 33.12 3.80 11.89
CA GLN A 45 31.94 3.87 11.01
C GLN A 45 31.03 2.65 11.21
N MET A 46 31.61 1.46 11.35
CA MET A 46 30.86 0.24 11.59
C MET A 46 30.16 0.25 12.95
N GLU A 47 30.79 0.80 13.99
CA GLU A 47 30.15 1.02 15.30
C GLU A 47 28.90 1.89 15.18
N LYS A 48 28.92 2.94 14.34
CA LYS A 48 27.71 3.75 14.07
C LYS A 48 26.62 2.94 13.40
N VAL A 49 26.97 2.05 12.47
CA VAL A 49 26.01 1.13 11.83
C VAL A 49 25.40 0.19 12.87
N PHE A 50 26.20 -0.39 13.76
CA PHE A 50 25.69 -1.25 14.85
C PHE A 50 24.79 -0.49 15.82
N LEU A 51 25.15 0.74 16.21
CA LEU A 51 24.28 1.56 17.05
C LEU A 51 22.94 1.85 16.38
N TYR A 52 22.96 2.14 15.07
CA TYR A 52 21.73 2.36 14.30
C TYR A 52 20.89 1.07 14.18
N HIS A 53 21.52 -0.07 13.89
CA HIS A 53 20.88 -1.38 13.91
C HIS A 53 20.19 -1.66 15.24
N ASN A 54 20.90 -1.48 16.36
CA ASN A 54 20.36 -1.74 17.69
C ASN A 54 19.19 -0.81 18.02
N ARG A 55 19.24 0.45 17.55
CA ARG A 55 18.13 1.39 17.68
C ARG A 55 16.90 0.92 16.90
N ILE A 56 17.07 0.46 15.66
CA ILE A 56 15.97 -0.11 14.87
C ILE A 56 15.38 -1.34 15.58
N GLN A 57 16.24 -2.23 16.07
CA GLN A 57 15.81 -3.42 16.79
C GLN A 57 14.98 -3.07 18.03
N GLN A 58 15.38 -2.03 18.79
CA GLN A 58 14.59 -1.57 19.92
C GLN A 58 13.24 -0.98 19.49
N ILE A 59 13.20 -0.19 18.42
CA ILE A 59 11.92 0.31 17.87
C ILE A 59 10.98 -0.85 17.52
N ILE A 60 11.49 -1.90 16.86
CA ILE A 60 10.70 -3.09 16.51
C ILE A 60 10.17 -3.78 17.77
N ILE A 61 11.01 -3.96 18.79
CA ILE A 61 10.62 -4.58 20.06
C ILE A 61 9.57 -3.75 20.78
N ASP A 62 9.77 -2.43 20.85
CA ASP A 62 8.86 -1.50 21.53
C ASP A 62 7.51 -1.40 20.82
N ASP A 63 7.49 -1.34 19.49
CA ASP A 63 6.28 -1.35 18.68
C ASP A 63 5.51 -2.68 18.81
N THR A 64 6.24 -3.80 18.94
CA THR A 64 5.62 -5.11 19.14
C THR A 64 5.02 -5.23 20.54
N LYS A 65 5.69 -4.71 21.58
CA LYS A 65 5.20 -4.73 22.96
C LYS A 65 4.06 -3.73 23.19
N ASN A 66 4.13 -2.56 22.57
CA ASN A 66 3.17 -1.47 22.69
C ASN A 66 2.38 -1.28 21.40
N PHE A 67 1.82 -2.38 20.87
CA PHE A 67 1.06 -2.36 19.61
C PHE A 67 -0.10 -1.35 19.62
N SER A 68 -0.66 -1.07 20.79
CA SER A 68 -1.68 -0.04 21.01
C SER A 68 -1.24 1.37 20.57
N ASN A 69 0.07 1.68 20.58
CA ASN A 69 0.60 2.95 20.13
C ASN A 69 0.95 2.99 18.63
N ASN A 70 0.78 1.87 17.92
CA ASN A 70 1.11 1.75 16.50
C ASN A 70 0.24 2.69 15.65
N LEU A 71 0.82 3.23 14.57
CA LEU A 71 0.12 4.13 13.64
C LEU A 71 -1.14 3.52 13.02
N LEU A 72 -1.13 2.22 12.72
CA LEU A 72 -2.30 1.51 12.21
C LEU A 72 -3.41 1.40 13.26
N MET A 73 -3.04 1.20 14.53
CA MET A 73 -4.00 1.19 15.63
C MET A 73 -4.65 2.57 15.80
N LYS A 74 -3.85 3.64 15.78
CA LYS A 74 -4.36 5.02 15.81
C LYS A 74 -5.36 5.32 14.69
N LYS A 75 -5.17 4.75 13.49
CA LYS A 75 -6.17 4.88 12.40
C LYS A 75 -7.50 4.20 12.73
N ILE A 76 -7.46 3.06 13.41
CA ILE A 76 -8.67 2.37 13.90
C ILE A 76 -9.34 3.25 14.96
N ASP A 77 -8.58 3.74 15.94
CA ASP A 77 -9.10 4.59 17.02
C ASP A 77 -9.71 5.89 16.47
N ASP A 78 -9.06 6.51 15.49
CA ASP A 78 -9.57 7.71 14.81
C ASP A 78 -10.88 7.44 14.08
N TRP A 79 -10.96 6.32 13.34
CA TRP A 79 -12.17 5.90 12.66
C TRP A 79 -13.31 5.62 13.65
N GLU A 80 -13.03 4.94 14.76
CA GLU A 80 -14.00 4.66 15.82
C GLU A 80 -14.54 5.95 16.42
N ARG A 81 -13.63 6.85 16.82
CA ARG A 81 -13.98 8.16 17.40
C ARG A 81 -14.86 8.99 16.46
N GLN A 82 -14.49 9.07 15.18
CA GLN A 82 -15.29 9.81 14.19
C GLN A 82 -16.67 9.17 13.97
N SER A 83 -16.75 7.85 13.99
CA SER A 83 -18.00 7.11 13.83
C SER A 83 -18.96 7.36 15.00
N ILE A 84 -18.45 7.35 16.23
CA ILE A 84 -19.23 7.67 17.44
C ILE A 84 -19.72 9.12 17.40
N LEU A 85 -18.85 10.07 17.06
CA LEU A 85 -19.23 11.48 16.95
C LEU A 85 -20.36 11.69 15.94
N LYS A 86 -20.29 11.02 14.78
CA LYS A 86 -21.35 11.08 13.77
C LYS A 86 -22.69 10.57 14.30
N ILE A 87 -22.71 9.42 14.99
CA ILE A 87 -23.93 8.89 15.63
C ILE A 87 -24.50 9.90 16.63
N GLN A 88 -23.64 10.46 17.49
CA GLN A 88 -24.07 11.39 18.53
C GLN A 88 -24.65 12.68 17.96
N GLN A 89 -24.01 13.24 16.92
CA GLN A 89 -24.49 14.43 16.22
C GLN A 89 -25.87 14.18 15.60
N THR A 90 -26.02 13.12 14.81
CA THR A 90 -27.31 12.79 14.19
C THR A 90 -28.40 12.55 15.23
N ALA A 91 -28.10 11.84 16.32
CA ALA A 91 -29.06 11.64 17.40
C ALA A 91 -29.48 12.97 18.07
N ASN A 92 -28.54 13.89 18.26
CA ASN A 92 -28.85 15.21 18.81
C ASN A 92 -29.71 16.04 17.85
N ASP A 93 -29.42 16.01 16.55
CA ASP A 93 -30.19 16.73 15.54
C ASP A 93 -31.64 16.25 15.51
N ILE A 94 -31.87 14.93 15.54
CA ILE A 94 -33.21 14.35 15.60
C ILE A 94 -33.93 14.71 16.90
N ARG A 95 -33.23 14.74 18.05
CA ARG A 95 -33.82 15.22 19.31
C ARG A 95 -34.25 16.69 19.22
N GLN A 96 -33.46 17.56 18.58
CA GLN A 96 -33.85 18.97 18.39
C GLN A 96 -35.05 19.12 17.45
N GLN A 97 -35.08 18.34 16.36
CA GLN A 97 -36.24 18.32 15.46
C GLN A 97 -37.50 17.84 16.17
N LEU A 98 -37.41 16.75 16.94
CA LEU A 98 -38.52 16.24 17.73
C LEU A 98 -39.02 17.29 18.74
N LYS A 99 -38.09 17.95 19.44
CA LYS A 99 -38.43 19.03 20.37
C LYS A 99 -39.19 20.16 19.68
N TYR A 100 -38.76 20.57 18.49
CA TYR A 100 -39.44 21.61 17.72
C TYR A 100 -40.87 21.21 17.33
N VAL A 101 -41.05 20.01 16.76
CA VAL A 101 -42.37 19.52 16.35
C VAL A 101 -43.29 19.32 17.56
N PHE A 102 -42.77 18.77 18.66
CA PHE A 102 -43.53 18.57 19.89
C PHE A 102 -43.93 19.89 20.56
N THR A 103 -43.08 20.92 20.47
CA THR A 103 -43.41 22.27 20.96
C THR A 103 -44.62 22.83 20.20
N LYS A 104 -44.64 22.66 18.87
CA LYS A 104 -45.79 23.08 18.05
C LYS A 104 -47.07 22.33 18.44
N HIS A 105 -47.01 21.00 18.59
CA HIS A 105 -48.13 20.18 19.08
C HIS A 105 -48.63 20.66 20.45
N THR A 106 -47.72 21.01 21.36
CA THR A 106 -48.09 21.51 22.69
C THR A 106 -48.86 22.83 22.62
N ILE A 107 -48.49 23.73 21.71
CA ILE A 107 -49.21 24.99 21.49
C ILE A 107 -50.62 24.71 20.96
N GLU A 108 -50.76 23.88 19.93
CA GLU A 108 -52.06 23.51 19.34
C GLU A 108 -52.97 22.83 20.37
N MET A 109 -52.42 21.94 21.21
CA MET A 109 -53.17 21.27 22.27
C MET A 109 -53.59 22.22 23.39
N ASN A 110 -52.79 23.24 23.71
CA ASN A 110 -53.18 24.26 24.70
C ASN A 110 -54.38 25.10 24.22
N GLU A 111 -54.47 25.38 22.91
CA GLU A 111 -55.64 26.08 22.34
C GLU A 111 -56.91 25.24 22.48
N LEU A 112 -56.85 23.96 22.13
CA LEU A 112 -57.96 23.01 22.30
C LEU A 112 -58.36 22.86 23.77
N PHE A 113 -57.39 22.79 24.68
CA PHE A 113 -57.66 22.71 26.11
C PHE A 113 -58.36 23.98 26.64
N THR A 114 -57.95 25.14 26.14
CA THR A 114 -58.57 26.43 26.49
C THR A 114 -60.03 26.45 26.03
N GLU A 115 -60.33 25.95 24.84
CA GLU A 115 -61.69 25.84 24.33
C GLU A 115 -62.55 24.90 25.20
N ILE A 116 -62.02 23.71 25.54
CA ILE A 116 -62.70 22.76 26.46
C ILE A 116 -63.00 23.43 27.80
N SER A 117 -62.03 24.18 28.34
CA SER A 117 -62.16 24.90 29.61
C SER A 117 -63.25 25.99 29.56
N GLN A 118 -63.32 26.74 28.46
CA GLN A 118 -64.36 27.75 28.24
C GLN A 118 -65.75 27.11 28.13
N GLN A 119 -65.87 26.00 27.38
CA GLN A 119 -67.14 25.28 27.24
C GLN A 119 -67.60 24.70 28.58
N LEU A 120 -66.70 24.07 29.35
CA LEU A 120 -66.99 23.55 30.70
C LEU A 120 -67.47 24.66 31.65
N ASN A 121 -66.81 25.82 31.66
CA ASN A 121 -67.22 26.95 32.49
C ASN A 121 -68.61 27.46 32.10
N LYS A 122 -68.93 27.53 30.80
CA LYS A 122 -70.26 27.93 30.32
C LYS A 122 -71.34 26.98 30.83
N VAL A 123 -71.15 25.67 30.67
CA VAL A 123 -72.09 24.64 31.16
C VAL A 123 -72.26 24.73 32.68
N ARG A 124 -71.15 24.90 33.42
CA ARG A 124 -71.16 25.08 34.88
C ARG A 124 -71.99 26.30 35.30
N THR A 125 -71.83 27.45 34.64
CA THR A 125 -72.58 28.68 34.98
C THR A 125 -74.08 28.59 34.67
N GLN A 126 -74.46 27.77 33.69
CA GLN A 126 -75.86 27.55 33.31
C GLN A 126 -76.57 26.54 34.24
N ASN A 127 -75.81 25.79 35.05
CA ASN A 127 -76.29 24.86 36.08
C ASN A 127 -77.35 23.85 35.60
N ASN A 128 -77.29 23.47 34.32
CA ASN A 128 -78.26 22.58 33.65
C ASN A 128 -77.54 21.41 32.98
N TYR A 129 -76.89 20.57 33.78
CA TYR A 129 -76.20 19.37 33.30
C TYR A 129 -76.80 18.12 33.95
N ILE A 130 -76.85 17.04 33.18
CA ILE A 130 -77.26 15.70 33.63
C ILE A 130 -76.09 14.72 33.56
N GLU A 131 -76.27 13.51 34.08
CA GLU A 131 -75.21 12.51 34.19
C GLU A 131 -74.53 12.18 32.84
N THR A 132 -75.29 12.19 31.74
CA THR A 132 -74.76 11.98 30.39
C THR A 132 -73.81 13.09 29.94
N ASP A 133 -74.03 14.33 30.38
CA ASP A 133 -73.13 15.45 30.06
C ASP A 133 -71.81 15.32 30.82
N ILE A 134 -71.87 14.90 32.09
CA ILE A 134 -70.68 14.64 32.91
C ILE A 134 -69.83 13.54 32.26
N LYS A 135 -70.48 12.44 31.83
CA LYS A 135 -69.81 11.35 31.14
C LYS A 135 -69.15 11.82 29.84
N PHE A 136 -69.87 12.60 29.02
CA PHE A 136 -69.33 13.18 27.79
C PHE A 136 -68.05 14.01 28.05
N TRP A 137 -68.04 14.86 29.08
CA TRP A 137 -66.87 15.68 29.41
C TRP A 137 -65.69 14.85 29.92
N LEU A 138 -65.94 13.82 30.73
CA LEU A 138 -64.91 12.89 31.16
C LEU A 138 -64.27 12.17 29.97
N ASP A 139 -65.08 11.69 29.03
CA ASP A 139 -64.61 11.04 27.81
C ASP A 139 -63.80 12.02 26.94
N LYS A 140 -64.27 13.27 26.79
CA LYS A 140 -63.56 14.32 26.04
C LYS A 140 -62.20 14.67 26.65
N LEU A 141 -62.12 14.77 27.98
CA LEU A 141 -60.85 15.01 28.70
C LEU A 141 -59.89 13.81 28.61
N ASN A 142 -60.41 12.59 28.68
CA ASN A 142 -59.61 11.38 28.50
C ASN A 142 -59.03 11.29 27.08
N ASN A 143 -59.83 11.59 26.06
CA ASN A 143 -59.37 11.64 24.67
C ASN A 143 -58.29 12.71 24.48
N PHE A 144 -58.50 13.92 25.02
CA PHE A 144 -57.50 14.98 24.99
C PHE A 144 -56.17 14.54 25.63
N LYS A 145 -56.22 13.90 26.80
CA LYS A 145 -55.03 13.40 27.50
C LYS A 145 -54.26 12.39 26.64
N ASN A 146 -54.97 11.48 25.97
CA ASN A 146 -54.35 10.47 25.11
C ASN A 146 -53.69 11.11 23.88
N ASP A 147 -54.38 12.04 23.21
CA ASP A 147 -53.85 12.74 22.03
C ASP A 147 -52.66 13.66 22.37
N PHE A 148 -52.60 14.17 23.60
CA PHE A 148 -51.46 14.97 24.08
C PHE A 148 -50.22 14.11 24.33
N GLN A 149 -50.39 12.95 24.98
CA GLN A 149 -49.28 12.06 25.36
C GLN A 149 -48.66 11.34 24.16
N ILE A 150 -49.47 10.98 23.17
CA ILE A 150 -49.03 10.26 21.98
C ILE A 150 -49.55 11.01 20.75
N PRO A 151 -48.79 12.01 20.26
CA PRO A 151 -49.19 12.76 19.08
C PRO A 151 -49.26 11.83 17.86
N LYS A 152 -50.43 11.70 17.25
CA LYS A 152 -50.63 10.85 16.05
C LYS A 152 -49.88 11.37 14.81
N THR A 153 -49.42 12.61 14.86
CA THR A 153 -48.73 13.33 13.78
C THR A 153 -47.22 13.15 13.79
N ILE A 154 -46.65 12.51 14.81
CA ILE A 154 -45.21 12.32 14.98
C ILE A 154 -44.89 10.83 15.04
N ASN A 155 -44.03 10.37 14.15
CA ASN A 155 -43.50 9.01 14.19
C ASN A 155 -41.99 9.01 13.97
N ILE A 156 -41.27 8.13 14.67
CA ILE A 156 -39.84 7.90 14.47
C ILE A 156 -39.70 6.60 13.68
N ILE A 157 -39.23 6.71 12.44
CA ILE A 157 -39.08 5.58 11.52
C ILE A 157 -37.58 5.37 11.27
N LEU A 158 -37.16 4.10 11.20
CA LEU A 158 -35.81 3.75 10.80
C LEU A 158 -35.70 3.81 9.28
N ASP A 159 -34.68 4.49 8.78
CA ASP A 159 -34.37 4.48 7.35
C ASP A 159 -33.61 3.20 6.99
N GLU A 160 -34.31 2.25 6.39
CA GLU A 160 -33.78 0.94 5.98
C GLU A 160 -32.97 1.02 4.66
N ASN A 161 -33.02 2.13 3.93
CA ASN A 161 -32.42 2.25 2.59
C ASN A 161 -30.95 2.66 2.58
N ASN A 162 -30.26 2.66 3.73
CA ASN A 162 -28.96 3.30 3.81
C ASN A 162 -27.80 2.39 3.40
N ASN A 163 -27.15 2.77 2.30
CA ASN A 163 -25.73 2.51 2.08
C ASN A 163 -24.94 2.93 3.33
N SER A 164 -24.64 1.97 4.20
CA SER A 164 -23.76 2.04 5.38
C SER A 164 -23.53 3.44 5.97
N PHE A 165 -24.40 3.88 6.91
CA PHE A 165 -24.26 5.16 7.63
C PHE A 165 -22.85 5.40 8.21
N ILE A 166 -22.18 4.32 8.63
CA ILE A 166 -20.77 4.30 9.00
C ILE A 166 -19.99 3.50 7.95
N ASN A 167 -18.94 4.08 7.39
CA ASN A 167 -18.04 3.37 6.48
C ASN A 167 -17.29 2.27 7.22
N LYS A 168 -17.29 1.03 6.73
CA LYS A 168 -16.51 -0.05 7.33
C LYS A 168 -15.04 0.06 6.93
N ILE A 169 -14.13 0.03 7.91
CA ILE A 169 -12.71 -0.19 7.63
C ILE A 169 -12.44 -1.67 7.37
N LYS A 170 -11.50 -1.95 6.46
CA LYS A 170 -11.08 -3.31 6.12
C LYS A 170 -9.57 -3.40 6.25
N LEU A 171 -9.09 -4.51 6.80
CA LEU A 171 -7.69 -4.87 6.76
C LEU A 171 -7.40 -5.50 5.39
N SER A 172 -6.51 -4.89 4.62
CA SER A 172 -5.94 -5.50 3.42
C SER A 172 -4.54 -5.97 3.75
N HIS A 173 -4.33 -7.29 3.80
CA HIS A 173 -2.98 -7.82 3.83
C HIS A 173 -2.35 -7.62 2.45
N ILE A 174 -1.44 -6.66 2.35
CA ILE A 174 -0.52 -6.58 1.22
C ILE A 174 0.49 -7.71 1.44
N SER A 175 0.13 -8.95 1.10
CA SER A 175 1.16 -9.97 0.96
C SER A 175 2.11 -9.53 -0.14
N LEU A 176 3.41 -9.68 0.04
CA LEU A 176 4.29 -9.61 -1.11
C LEU A 176 3.90 -10.71 -2.09
N ASP A 177 4.10 -10.44 -3.37
CA ASP A 177 4.08 -11.54 -4.31
C ASP A 177 5.21 -12.52 -3.96
N SER A 178 5.02 -13.78 -4.31
CA SER A 178 6.05 -14.81 -4.21
C SER A 178 6.09 -15.56 -5.51
N PHE A 179 7.20 -16.21 -5.81
CA PHE A 179 7.37 -16.84 -7.10
C PHE A 179 6.85 -18.29 -7.13
N HIS A 180 6.34 -18.72 -8.28
CA HIS A 180 5.92 -20.09 -8.61
C HIS A 180 6.10 -20.38 -10.10
N GLN A 181 5.79 -21.61 -10.54
CA GLN A 181 5.85 -22.03 -11.95
C GLN A 181 7.22 -21.75 -12.60
N ALA A 182 8.28 -22.25 -11.96
CA ALA A 182 9.63 -22.24 -12.52
C ALA A 182 9.71 -23.08 -13.80
N VAL A 183 10.38 -22.55 -14.82
CA VAL A 183 10.73 -23.27 -16.06
C VAL A 183 12.21 -23.06 -16.34
N GLY A 184 12.93 -24.16 -16.61
CA GLY A 184 14.38 -24.13 -16.80
C GLY A 184 15.14 -24.37 -15.50
N ASP A 185 16.45 -24.07 -15.51
CA ASP A 185 17.36 -24.27 -14.37
C ASP A 185 17.23 -23.11 -13.37
N ILE A 186 16.07 -23.00 -12.72
CA ILE A 186 15.74 -21.91 -11.79
C ILE A 186 15.02 -22.45 -10.57
N GLN A 187 15.39 -21.93 -9.40
CA GLN A 187 14.79 -22.30 -8.13
C GLN A 187 14.55 -21.07 -7.26
N THR A 188 13.64 -21.23 -6.31
CA THR A 188 13.41 -20.23 -5.27
C THR A 188 14.08 -20.64 -3.96
N ILE A 189 14.64 -19.66 -3.25
CA ILE A 189 15.15 -19.80 -1.89
C ILE A 189 14.61 -18.66 -1.01
N ASN A 190 14.79 -18.77 0.31
CA ASN A 190 14.32 -17.80 1.29
C ASN A 190 12.80 -17.54 1.20
N ASN A 191 11.98 -18.60 1.34
CA ASN A 191 10.51 -18.52 1.29
C ASN A 191 9.95 -17.88 0.01
N ASP A 192 10.47 -18.29 -1.16
CA ASP A 192 10.01 -17.81 -2.48
C ASP A 192 10.27 -16.33 -2.80
N PHE A 193 11.16 -15.66 -2.07
CA PHE A 193 11.54 -14.26 -2.32
C PHE A 193 12.84 -14.10 -3.10
N THR A 194 13.70 -15.12 -3.14
CA THR A 194 14.96 -15.07 -3.90
C THR A 194 14.89 -16.08 -5.03
N VAL A 195 15.16 -15.62 -6.25
CA VAL A 195 15.22 -16.45 -7.45
C VAL A 195 16.68 -16.65 -7.80
N LEU A 196 17.07 -17.92 -7.95
CA LEU A 196 18.43 -18.35 -8.22
C LEU A 196 18.45 -19.18 -9.49
N HIS A 197 19.26 -18.76 -10.46
CA HIS A 197 19.61 -19.58 -11.61
C HIS A 197 20.63 -20.65 -11.20
N GLY A 198 20.45 -21.87 -11.70
CA GLY A 198 21.37 -22.96 -11.48
C GLY A 198 22.70 -22.80 -12.21
N PRO A 199 23.54 -23.85 -12.20
CA PRO A 199 24.92 -23.80 -12.69
C PRO A 199 25.05 -23.82 -14.22
N SER A 200 23.97 -24.10 -14.95
CA SER A 200 23.99 -24.05 -16.41
C SER A 200 23.73 -22.62 -16.91
N ASN A 201 24.11 -22.32 -18.15
CA ASN A 201 23.60 -21.14 -18.84
C ASN A 201 22.39 -21.55 -19.68
N GLY A 202 21.36 -20.72 -19.72
CA GLY A 202 20.19 -20.96 -20.56
C GLY A 202 18.97 -20.20 -20.08
N ASP A 203 17.91 -20.20 -20.87
CA ASP A 203 16.70 -19.48 -20.51
C ASP A 203 16.00 -20.15 -19.32
N ALA A 204 15.97 -19.47 -18.18
CA ALA A 204 15.22 -19.92 -17.02
C ALA A 204 14.32 -18.81 -16.47
N THR A 205 13.07 -19.13 -16.21
CA THR A 205 12.02 -18.13 -15.98
C THR A 205 11.07 -18.55 -14.89
N ILE A 206 10.49 -17.57 -14.20
CA ILE A 206 9.58 -17.82 -13.09
C ILE A 206 8.49 -16.74 -13.05
N ARG A 207 7.31 -17.11 -12.53
CA ARG A 207 6.12 -16.24 -12.48
C ARG A 207 5.75 -15.94 -11.03
N GLY A 208 5.25 -14.74 -10.76
CA GLY A 208 4.58 -14.40 -9.51
C GLY A 208 3.35 -15.29 -9.27
N LYS A 209 2.93 -15.44 -8.01
CA LYS A 209 1.69 -16.15 -7.64
C LYS A 209 0.47 -15.23 -7.75
N LYS A 210 0.68 -13.92 -7.67
CA LYS A 210 -0.40 -12.93 -7.69
C LYS A 210 -0.84 -12.57 -9.09
N GLU A 211 -2.11 -12.20 -9.16
CA GLU A 211 -2.79 -11.75 -10.36
C GLU A 211 -3.20 -10.30 -10.20
N TYR A 212 -2.85 -9.48 -11.18
CA TYR A 212 -3.12 -8.05 -11.18
C TYR A 212 -4.17 -7.73 -12.24
N TYR A 213 -5.29 -7.17 -11.80
CA TYR A 213 -6.44 -6.84 -12.64
C TYR A 213 -6.75 -5.33 -12.68
N SER A 214 -6.38 -4.61 -11.63
CA SER A 214 -6.68 -3.18 -11.42
C SER A 214 -5.74 -2.61 -10.36
N GLY A 215 -5.59 -1.29 -10.34
CA GLY A 215 -4.76 -0.59 -9.35
C GLY A 215 -3.27 -0.57 -9.69
N ILE A 216 -2.49 -0.17 -8.68
CA ILE A 216 -1.06 0.14 -8.78
C ILE A 216 -0.26 -0.78 -7.87
N TYR A 217 0.82 -1.35 -8.40
CA TYR A 217 1.72 -2.26 -7.69
C TYR A 217 3.17 -1.87 -7.93
N THR A 218 4.00 -1.93 -6.89
CA THR A 218 5.43 -1.64 -6.96
C THR A 218 6.21 -2.78 -6.33
N PHE A 219 7.24 -3.25 -7.04
CA PHE A 219 8.14 -4.31 -6.61
C PHE A 219 9.57 -3.80 -6.63
N HIS A 220 10.36 -4.18 -5.63
CA HIS A 220 11.78 -3.82 -5.57
C HIS A 220 12.61 -5.10 -5.61
N PHE A 221 13.53 -5.20 -6.56
CA PHE A 221 14.42 -6.34 -6.73
C PHE A 221 15.85 -5.93 -6.48
N GLN A 222 16.57 -6.67 -5.66
CA GLN A 222 18.02 -6.54 -5.55
C GLN A 222 18.69 -7.59 -6.42
N VAL A 223 19.58 -7.16 -7.32
CA VAL A 223 20.47 -8.07 -8.06
C VAL A 223 21.61 -8.48 -7.12
N GLU A 224 21.52 -9.68 -6.54
CA GLU A 224 22.53 -10.17 -5.59
C GLU A 224 23.72 -10.80 -6.32
N LYS A 225 23.48 -11.44 -7.47
CA LYS A 225 24.52 -11.97 -8.36
C LYS A 225 24.09 -11.78 -9.81
N LEU A 226 25.07 -11.49 -10.66
CA LEU A 226 24.89 -11.32 -12.08
C LEU A 226 26.01 -12.07 -12.81
N GLY A 227 25.66 -13.22 -13.36
CA GLY A 227 26.52 -14.09 -14.15
C GLY A 227 26.77 -13.55 -15.55
N ILE A 228 27.44 -14.37 -16.36
CA ILE A 228 27.77 -14.06 -17.75
C ILE A 228 27.03 -15.06 -18.66
N PRO A 229 26.30 -14.58 -19.69
CA PRO A 229 26.09 -13.17 -20.05
C PRO A 229 25.22 -12.42 -19.04
N LYS A 230 25.40 -11.09 -18.96
CA LYS A 230 24.64 -10.20 -18.05
C LYS A 230 23.21 -10.02 -18.55
N TRP A 231 22.37 -11.01 -18.33
CA TRP A 231 21.00 -11.02 -18.83
C TRP A 231 20.00 -11.45 -17.74
N ILE A 232 19.24 -10.47 -17.25
CA ILE A 232 18.10 -10.64 -16.36
C ILE A 232 16.93 -9.93 -17.02
N PHE A 233 15.76 -10.56 -17.02
CA PHE A 233 14.51 -10.00 -17.53
C PHE A 233 13.58 -9.62 -16.37
N PHE A 234 13.04 -8.41 -16.39
CA PHE A 234 11.98 -7.94 -15.50
C PHE A 234 10.76 -7.49 -16.31
N GLY A 235 9.58 -8.00 -15.97
CA GLY A 235 8.37 -7.59 -16.66
C GLY A 235 7.11 -8.28 -16.17
N ILE A 236 6.14 -8.39 -17.06
CA ILE A 236 4.85 -9.03 -16.83
C ILE A 236 4.52 -10.02 -17.96
N ILE A 237 3.58 -10.90 -17.66
CA ILE A 237 2.97 -11.80 -18.64
C ILE A 237 1.47 -11.94 -18.34
N SER A 238 0.65 -12.19 -19.36
CA SER A 238 -0.73 -12.62 -19.16
C SER A 238 -0.78 -14.04 -18.57
N LYS A 239 -1.62 -14.26 -17.55
CA LYS A 239 -1.79 -15.56 -16.88
C LYS A 239 -2.16 -16.70 -17.83
N ASN A 240 -2.91 -16.39 -18.89
CA ASN A 240 -3.55 -17.40 -19.72
C ASN A 240 -2.58 -18.15 -20.65
N ILE A 241 -1.29 -17.81 -20.62
CA ILE A 241 -0.27 -18.51 -21.42
C ILE A 241 0.28 -19.73 -20.65
N PRO A 242 0.25 -20.94 -21.26
CA PRO A 242 0.86 -22.13 -20.68
C PRO A 242 2.33 -21.92 -20.35
N SER A 243 2.82 -22.51 -19.27
CA SER A 243 4.24 -22.45 -18.93
C SER A 243 5.06 -23.29 -19.91
N GLN A 244 5.97 -22.66 -20.67
CA GLN A 244 6.85 -23.30 -21.65
C GLN A 244 8.26 -22.70 -21.56
N ALA A 245 9.25 -23.32 -22.23
CA ALA A 245 10.57 -22.69 -22.37
C ALA A 245 10.47 -21.46 -23.30
N ASN A 246 11.34 -20.45 -23.11
CA ASN A 246 11.41 -19.23 -23.93
C ASN A 246 10.15 -18.34 -23.90
N LEU A 247 9.46 -18.31 -22.75
CA LEU A 247 8.22 -17.56 -22.56
C LEU A 247 8.32 -16.07 -22.87
N TYR A 248 9.49 -15.43 -22.74
CA TYR A 248 9.65 -14.02 -23.08
C TYR A 248 9.43 -13.70 -24.57
N LYS A 249 9.43 -14.72 -25.45
CA LYS A 249 9.06 -14.60 -26.87
C LYS A 249 7.56 -14.75 -27.11
N THR A 250 6.76 -14.99 -26.07
CA THR A 250 5.31 -15.14 -26.24
C THR A 250 4.64 -13.77 -26.38
N PRO A 251 3.58 -13.68 -27.22
CA PRO A 251 2.85 -12.44 -27.47
C PRO A 251 2.38 -11.68 -26.21
N THR A 252 2.24 -12.33 -25.07
CA THR A 252 1.72 -11.64 -23.89
C THR A 252 2.81 -11.10 -22.96
N VAL A 253 4.09 -11.13 -23.35
CA VAL A 253 5.19 -10.67 -22.49
C VAL A 253 5.59 -9.24 -22.82
N TYR A 254 5.71 -8.45 -21.76
CA TYR A 254 6.22 -7.09 -21.79
C TYR A 254 7.27 -6.91 -20.70
N GLY A 255 8.39 -6.28 -21.04
CA GLY A 255 9.41 -5.97 -20.04
C GLY A 255 10.77 -5.63 -20.64
N TRP A 256 11.77 -5.63 -19.78
CA TRP A 256 13.13 -5.24 -20.10
C TRP A 256 14.09 -6.34 -19.72
N ALA A 257 15.15 -6.49 -20.51
CA ALA A 257 16.20 -7.46 -20.30
C ALA A 257 17.59 -6.84 -20.40
N GLY A 258 18.60 -7.61 -19.98
CA GLY A 258 19.99 -7.31 -20.25
C GLY A 258 20.28 -7.03 -21.73
N HIS A 259 21.44 -6.46 -22.02
CA HIS A 259 21.86 -6.09 -23.38
C HIS A 259 20.93 -5.08 -24.08
N HIS A 260 20.33 -4.17 -23.30
CA HIS A 260 19.46 -3.09 -23.79
C HIS A 260 18.23 -3.59 -24.54
N GLN A 261 17.71 -4.76 -24.15
CA GLN A 261 16.57 -5.39 -24.81
C GLN A 261 15.27 -4.99 -24.14
N VAL A 262 14.28 -4.63 -24.95
CA VAL A 262 12.89 -4.43 -24.51
C VAL A 262 12.02 -5.41 -25.27
N TRP A 263 11.16 -6.12 -24.55
CA TRP A 263 10.22 -7.07 -25.14
C TRP A 263 8.82 -6.45 -25.11
N LEU A 264 8.21 -6.34 -26.28
CA LEU A 264 6.85 -5.82 -26.47
C LEU A 264 6.08 -6.88 -27.24
N ASN A 265 5.02 -7.42 -26.66
CA ASN A 265 4.23 -8.46 -27.30
C ASN A 265 5.10 -9.66 -27.74
N GLY A 266 6.07 -10.07 -26.92
CA GLY A 266 7.03 -11.13 -27.26
C GLY A 266 8.04 -10.80 -28.36
N ILE A 267 8.03 -9.59 -28.90
CA ILE A 267 8.94 -9.12 -29.94
C ILE A 267 10.07 -8.33 -29.28
N HIS A 268 11.29 -8.65 -29.66
CA HIS A 268 12.50 -7.97 -29.20
C HIS A 268 12.69 -6.63 -29.92
N HIS A 269 12.94 -5.58 -29.14
CA HIS A 269 13.35 -4.26 -29.60
C HIS A 269 14.64 -3.84 -28.88
N HIS A 270 15.67 -3.49 -29.65
CA HIS A 270 16.92 -2.99 -29.09
C HIS A 270 16.80 -1.48 -28.79
N GLN A 271 17.15 -1.07 -27.57
CA GLN A 271 17.17 0.34 -27.13
C GLN A 271 15.84 1.09 -27.34
N TYR A 272 14.71 0.38 -27.25
CA TYR A 272 13.38 0.99 -27.37
C TYR A 272 13.20 2.14 -26.37
N ASN A 273 12.72 3.29 -26.85
CA ASN A 273 12.59 4.53 -26.08
C ASN A 273 13.87 4.92 -25.31
N GLY A 274 15.04 4.66 -25.90
CA GLY A 274 16.34 4.99 -25.30
C GLY A 274 16.71 4.10 -24.11
N TYR A 275 16.10 2.91 -23.99
CA TYR A 275 16.45 1.97 -22.93
C TYR A 275 17.92 1.55 -23.02
N ILE A 276 18.65 1.78 -21.94
CA ILE A 276 20.01 1.29 -21.76
C ILE A 276 20.02 0.47 -20.46
N CYS A 277 20.16 -0.84 -20.58
CA CYS A 277 20.38 -1.71 -19.42
C CYS A 277 21.63 -1.30 -18.63
N GLU A 278 21.43 -0.98 -17.35
CA GLU A 278 22.48 -0.68 -16.36
C GLU A 278 22.42 -1.66 -15.18
N PHE A 279 21.97 -2.90 -15.40
CA PHE A 279 21.91 -3.89 -14.33
C PHE A 279 23.32 -4.25 -13.86
N ASP A 280 23.53 -4.18 -12.56
CA ASP A 280 24.77 -4.59 -11.93
C ASP A 280 24.52 -5.15 -10.53
N ILE A 281 25.52 -5.83 -9.98
CA ILE A 281 25.45 -6.41 -8.64
C ILE A 281 25.17 -5.29 -7.61
N ASN A 282 24.26 -5.57 -6.69
CA ASN A 282 23.71 -4.66 -5.67
C ASN A 282 22.81 -3.54 -6.19
N HIS A 283 22.49 -3.47 -7.48
CA HIS A 283 21.47 -2.53 -7.95
C HIS A 283 20.09 -2.93 -7.45
N ILE A 284 19.29 -1.90 -7.11
CA ILE A 284 17.88 -2.07 -6.76
C ILE A 284 17.05 -1.65 -7.97
N ILE A 285 16.32 -2.60 -8.52
CA ILE A 285 15.46 -2.44 -9.67
C ILE A 285 14.01 -2.39 -9.20
N GLU A 286 13.36 -1.26 -9.40
CA GLU A 286 11.94 -1.07 -9.10
C GLU A 286 11.12 -1.37 -10.36
N VAL A 287 10.14 -2.27 -10.24
CA VAL A 287 9.13 -2.53 -11.27
C VAL A 287 7.80 -1.99 -10.76
N PHE A 288 7.25 -1.03 -11.49
CA PHE A 288 5.97 -0.42 -11.24
C PHE A 288 4.96 -0.91 -12.27
N ILE A 289 3.77 -1.31 -11.82
CA ILE A 289 2.66 -1.78 -12.66
C ILE A 289 1.43 -0.93 -12.32
N ASP A 290 0.86 -0.27 -13.31
CA ASP A 290 -0.43 0.43 -13.20
C ASP A 290 -1.40 -0.22 -14.18
N CYS A 291 -2.27 -1.08 -13.63
CA CYS A 291 -3.25 -1.83 -14.41
C CYS A 291 -4.34 -0.90 -14.97
N ASP A 292 -4.63 0.21 -14.30
CA ASP A 292 -5.70 1.11 -14.71
C ASP A 292 -5.28 1.94 -15.93
N LYS A 293 -4.02 2.41 -15.94
CA LYS A 293 -3.41 3.11 -17.07
C LYS A 293 -2.78 2.18 -18.12
N LYS A 294 -2.68 0.89 -17.79
CA LYS A 294 -2.06 -0.15 -18.63
C LYS A 294 -0.60 0.16 -18.96
N ILE A 295 0.17 0.54 -17.95
CA ILE A 295 1.59 0.84 -18.09
C ILE A 295 2.42 0.00 -17.12
N ILE A 296 3.65 -0.32 -17.54
CA ILE A 296 4.70 -0.75 -16.63
C ILE A 296 5.88 0.22 -16.71
N ARG A 297 6.57 0.39 -15.59
CA ARG A 297 7.81 1.17 -15.49
C ARG A 297 8.90 0.35 -14.82
N LEU A 298 10.12 0.55 -15.29
CA LEU A 298 11.34 0.02 -14.70
C LEU A 298 12.22 1.19 -14.27
N THR A 299 12.54 1.26 -12.99
CA THR A 299 13.45 2.27 -12.44
C THR A 299 14.66 1.58 -11.81
N ASN A 300 15.86 1.88 -12.29
CA ASN A 300 17.05 1.54 -11.52
C ASN A 300 17.23 2.59 -10.41
N LYS A 301 16.96 2.22 -9.15
CA LYS A 301 17.00 3.15 -8.01
C LYS A 301 18.41 3.63 -7.70
N THR A 302 19.44 2.89 -8.12
CA THR A 302 20.84 3.26 -7.92
C THR A 302 21.25 4.36 -8.89
N THR A 303 20.84 4.29 -10.17
CA THR A 303 21.17 5.30 -11.19
C THR A 303 20.07 6.36 -11.37
N SER A 304 18.89 6.16 -10.76
CA SER A 304 17.68 6.97 -10.92
C SER A 304 17.13 7.04 -12.34
N ILE A 305 17.56 6.16 -13.24
CA ILE A 305 17.06 6.08 -14.62
C ILE A 305 15.76 5.28 -14.66
N THR A 306 14.76 5.79 -15.39
CA THR A 306 13.41 5.22 -15.50
C THR A 306 13.02 5.02 -16.95
N HIS A 307 12.37 3.89 -17.24
CA HIS A 307 11.81 3.57 -18.54
C HIS A 307 10.36 3.09 -18.41
N GLU A 308 9.53 3.41 -19.40
CA GLU A 308 8.10 3.11 -19.40
C GLU A 308 7.68 2.40 -20.69
N ILE A 309 6.75 1.45 -20.54
CA ILE A 309 6.09 0.74 -21.65
C ILE A 309 4.57 0.86 -21.46
N ASN A 310 3.89 1.26 -22.54
CA ASN A 310 2.44 1.14 -22.65
C ASN A 310 2.08 -0.28 -23.10
N ILE A 311 1.09 -0.88 -22.45
CA ILE A 311 0.69 -2.26 -22.71
C ILE A 311 -0.65 -2.25 -23.44
N SER A 312 -0.70 -2.98 -24.56
CA SER A 312 -1.94 -3.23 -25.27
C SER A 312 -2.72 -4.35 -24.56
N PRO A 313 -3.94 -4.11 -24.05
CA PRO A 313 -4.75 -5.15 -23.42
C PRO A 313 -5.21 -6.24 -24.39
N ILE A 314 -5.14 -5.97 -25.70
CA ILE A 314 -5.45 -6.95 -26.73
C ILE A 314 -4.31 -7.97 -26.83
N GLU A 315 -3.06 -7.49 -26.72
CA GLU A 315 -1.86 -8.31 -26.86
C GLU A 315 -1.46 -8.98 -25.53
N CYS A 316 -1.61 -8.28 -24.39
CA CYS A 316 -1.44 -8.84 -23.05
C CYS A 316 -2.71 -8.63 -22.21
N PRO A 317 -3.70 -9.53 -22.33
CA PRO A 317 -4.94 -9.42 -21.58
C PRO A 317 -4.72 -9.71 -20.08
N PHE A 318 -5.60 -9.15 -19.25
CA PHE A 318 -5.64 -9.45 -17.82
C PHE A 318 -6.03 -10.91 -17.52
N PRO A 319 -5.66 -11.43 -16.33
CA PRO A 319 -4.78 -10.79 -15.35
C PRO A 319 -3.30 -10.82 -15.77
N TRP A 320 -2.58 -9.81 -15.32
CA TRP A 320 -1.13 -9.80 -15.41
C TRP A 320 -0.52 -10.51 -14.20
N ILE A 321 0.63 -11.11 -14.44
CA ILE A 321 1.46 -11.75 -13.42
C ILE A 321 2.88 -11.22 -13.57
N LEU A 322 3.57 -11.04 -12.45
CA LEU A 322 4.99 -10.66 -12.44
C LEU A 322 5.81 -11.76 -13.13
N TYR A 323 6.73 -11.38 -14.01
CA TYR A 323 7.51 -12.32 -14.79
C TYR A 323 8.99 -11.96 -14.73
N LEU A 324 9.80 -12.93 -14.29
CA LEU A 324 11.25 -12.79 -14.15
C LEU A 324 11.95 -13.85 -14.99
N GLY A 325 13.00 -13.45 -15.69
CA GLY A 325 13.88 -14.36 -16.43
C GLY A 325 15.34 -14.16 -16.03
N LEU A 326 16.09 -15.25 -15.92
CA LEU A 326 17.52 -15.30 -15.65
C LEU A 326 18.19 -16.11 -16.76
N TYR A 327 19.48 -15.89 -17.01
CA TYR A 327 20.21 -16.63 -18.04
C TYR A 327 21.64 -17.02 -17.64
N GLY A 328 22.35 -16.11 -16.97
CA GLY A 328 23.71 -16.36 -16.53
C GLY A 328 23.72 -17.35 -15.38
N SER A 329 24.63 -18.34 -15.46
CA SER A 329 24.84 -19.29 -14.37
C SER A 329 25.06 -18.57 -13.04
N GLY A 330 24.26 -18.92 -12.04
CA GLY A 330 24.33 -18.34 -10.71
C GLY A 330 23.77 -16.91 -10.59
N ASP A 331 23.06 -16.41 -11.60
CA ASP A 331 22.23 -15.20 -11.48
C ASP A 331 21.32 -15.31 -10.26
N GLN A 332 21.23 -14.23 -9.48
CA GLN A 332 20.45 -14.24 -8.25
C GLN A 332 19.77 -12.89 -8.05
N VAL A 333 18.44 -12.92 -7.91
CA VAL A 333 17.60 -11.73 -7.71
C VAL A 333 16.70 -11.94 -6.50
N ARG A 334 16.69 -10.98 -5.59
CA ARG A 334 15.84 -11.00 -4.39
C ARG A 334 14.76 -9.95 -4.46
N LEU A 335 13.50 -10.35 -4.34
CA LEU A 335 12.38 -9.45 -4.09
C LEU A 335 12.48 -8.91 -2.66
N LEU A 336 12.48 -7.58 -2.52
CA LEU A 336 12.58 -6.86 -1.26
C LEU A 336 11.19 -6.53 -0.72
N PHE A 337 11.07 -6.54 0.60
CA PHE A 337 9.92 -6.00 1.31
C PHE A 337 9.90 -4.47 1.09
N ALA A 338 8.83 -3.98 0.46
CA ALA A 338 8.62 -2.55 0.20
C ALA A 338 8.18 -1.82 1.47
#